data_AF-A0A077WGC5-F1
#
_entry.id   AF-A0A077WGC5-F1
#
_cell.length_a   1.000
_cell.length_b   1.000
_cell.length_c   1.000
_cell.angle_alpha   90.00
_cell.angle_beta   90.00
_cell.angle_gamma   90.00
#
_symmetry.space_group_name_H-M   'P 1'
#
loop_
_entity.id
_entity.type
_entity.pdbx_description
1 polymer ?
#
loop_
_entity_poly.entity_id
_entity_poly.type
_entity_poly.pdbx_seq_one_letter_code
_entity_poly.pdbx_strand_id
1 'polypeptide(L)'
;MSLAILNIPTSQDDQLLNNEHNSSLSAIQQRRRHIIKKKVIAIGRLSRQLSVLRENPELVNEIKQMNGSKLPLGTLSQGEEGLRQGSH
;
A
#
# COMPACT_ATOMS: atom_id res chain seq x y z
N MET A 1 49.68 -1.50 -37.97
CA MET A 1 49.72 -0.06 -38.27
C MET A 1 48.30 0.47 -38.20
N SER A 2 48.06 1.39 -37.26
CA SER A 2 47.05 2.48 -37.27
C SER A 2 46.51 2.69 -35.85
N LEU A 3 47.31 3.42 -35.09
CA LEU A 3 46.95 4.45 -34.11
C LEU A 3 45.76 4.16 -33.17
N ALA A 4 46.14 3.90 -31.92
CA ALA A 4 45.33 4.24 -30.76
C ALA A 4 44.92 5.72 -30.83
N ILE A 5 43.63 5.97 -30.93
CA ILE A 5 43.07 7.24 -30.43
C ILE A 5 42.61 6.91 -29.02
N LEU A 6 43.50 7.16 -28.08
CA LEU A 6 43.21 7.20 -26.66
C LEU A 6 42.09 8.22 -26.45
N ASN A 7 40.86 7.73 -26.29
CA ASN A 7 39.75 8.53 -25.82
C ASN A 7 40.05 8.91 -24.38
N ILE A 8 40.66 10.07 -24.18
CA ILE A 8 40.75 10.72 -22.88
C ILE A 8 39.30 10.97 -22.47
N PRO A 9 38.79 10.34 -21.39
CA PRO A 9 37.43 10.62 -20.95
C PRO A 9 37.44 12.04 -20.41
N THR A 10 37.03 13.00 -21.23
CA THR A 10 36.58 14.29 -20.73
C THR A 10 35.45 13.98 -19.77
N SER A 11 35.61 14.37 -18.51
CA SER A 11 34.72 14.08 -17.37
C SER A 11 33.30 14.67 -17.50
N GLN A 12 32.81 14.88 -18.72
CA GLN A 12 31.59 15.59 -19.07
C GLN A 12 30.50 14.65 -19.61
N ASP A 13 30.87 13.54 -20.27
CA ASP A 13 29.90 12.55 -20.78
C ASP A 13 29.45 11.52 -19.72
N ASP A 14 30.31 11.18 -18.75
CA ASP A 14 29.96 10.29 -17.62
C ASP A 14 28.96 10.94 -16.64
N GLN A 15 28.93 12.27 -16.56
CA GLN A 15 28.04 12.98 -15.63
C GLN A 15 26.58 12.98 -16.08
N LEU A 16 26.32 12.93 -17.39
CA LEU A 16 24.95 12.89 -17.93
C LEU A 16 24.31 11.51 -17.72
N LEU A 17 25.08 10.43 -17.94
CA LEU A 17 24.62 9.05 -17.69
C LEU A 17 24.39 8.78 -16.20
N ASN A 18 25.23 9.34 -15.32
CA ASN A 18 25.10 9.19 -13.87
C ASN A 18 23.89 9.94 -13.28
N ASN A 19 23.49 11.08 -13.87
CA ASN A 19 22.29 11.82 -13.47
C ASN A 19 20.99 11.10 -13.85
N GLU A 20 20.91 10.54 -15.06
CA GLU A 20 19.76 9.74 -15.51
C GLU A 20 19.58 8.46 -14.66
N HIS A 21 20.68 7.76 -14.33
CA HIS A 21 20.65 6.57 -13.48
C HIS A 21 20.21 6.88 -12.04
N ASN A 22 20.67 7.99 -11.45
CA ASN A 22 20.26 8.42 -10.12
C ASN A 22 18.79 8.85 -10.06
N SER A 23 18.29 9.51 -11.11
CA SER A 23 16.86 9.87 -11.23
C SER A 23 15.97 8.63 -11.26
N SER A 24 16.33 7.62 -12.05
CA SER A 24 15.63 6.34 -12.14
C SER A 24 15.62 5.58 -10.80
N LEU A 25 16.77 5.50 -10.12
CA LEU A 25 16.87 4.87 -8.79
C LEU A 25 16.03 5.61 -7.73
N SER A 26 16.00 6.94 -7.77
CA SER A 26 15.14 7.75 -6.88
C SER A 26 13.65 7.45 -7.11
N ALA A 27 13.21 7.36 -8.37
CA ALA A 27 11.84 7.02 -8.72
C ALA A 27 11.44 5.61 -8.26
N ILE A 28 12.33 4.62 -8.41
CA ILE A 28 12.13 3.25 -7.91
C ILE A 28 11.99 3.24 -6.38
N GLN A 29 12.85 3.97 -5.66
CA GLN A 29 12.77 4.07 -4.22
C GLN A 29 11.49 4.78 -3.73
N GLN A 30 11.05 5.85 -4.40
CA GLN A 30 9.79 6.53 -4.11
C GLN A 30 8.60 5.59 -4.30
N ARG A 31 8.57 4.81 -5.40
CA ARG A 31 7.55 3.78 -5.63
C ARG A 31 7.57 2.72 -4.53
N ARG A 32 8.75 2.25 -4.11
CA ARG A 32 8.89 1.28 -3.01
C ARG A 32 8.34 1.84 -1.69
N ARG A 33 8.71 3.08 -1.33
CA ARG A 33 8.19 3.77 -0.14
C ARG A 33 6.67 3.90 -0.16
N HIS A 34 6.08 4.24 -1.31
CA HIS A 34 4.64 4.31 -1.49
C HIS A 34 3.94 2.96 -1.28
N ILE A 35 4.49 1.88 -1.86
CA ILE A 35 3.96 0.53 -1.68
C ILE A 35 4.00 0.13 -0.21
N ILE A 36 5.13 0.35 0.46
CA ILE A 36 5.28 0.05 1.89
C ILE A 36 4.27 0.84 2.72
N LYS A 37 4.14 2.15 2.48
CA LYS A 37 3.15 3.00 3.17
C LYS A 37 1.73 2.47 2.99
N LYS A 38 1.34 2.10 1.77
CA LYS A 38 0.02 1.51 1.49
C LYS A 38 -0.19 0.19 2.23
N LYS A 39 0.82 -0.68 2.28
CA LYS A 39 0.77 -1.93 3.05
C LYS A 39 0.56 -1.68 4.54
N VAL A 40 1.32 -0.75 5.13
CA VAL A 40 1.20 -0.38 6.54
C VAL A 40 -0.20 0.16 6.86
N ILE A 41 -0.72 1.05 6.03
CA ILE A 41 -2.08 1.60 6.19
C ILE A 41 -3.13 0.49 6.09
N ALA A 42 -3.00 -0.42 5.13
CA ALA A 42 -3.91 -1.54 4.98
C ALA A 42 -3.92 -2.46 6.21
N ILE A 43 -2.74 -2.79 6.75
CA ILE A 43 -2.62 -3.60 7.97
C ILE A 43 -3.26 -2.89 9.16
N GLY A 44 -3.02 -1.58 9.33
CA GLY A 44 -3.64 -0.80 10.41
C GLY A 44 -5.16 -0.78 10.32
N ARG A 45 -5.71 -0.61 9.11
CA ARG A 45 -7.16 -0.67 8.87
C ARG A 45 -7.74 -2.04 9.19
N LEU A 46 -7.09 -3.13 8.74
CA LEU A 46 -7.51 -4.49 9.04
C LEU A 46 -7.44 -4.80 10.53
N SER A 47 -6.40 -4.34 11.22
CA SER A 47 -6.27 -4.48 12.68
C SER A 47 -7.45 -3.84 13.40
N ARG A 48 -7.80 -2.60 13.05
CA ARG A 48 -8.97 -1.91 13.61
C ARG A 48 -10.28 -2.66 13.33
N GLN A 49 -10.48 -3.13 12.09
CA GLN A 49 -11.67 -3.90 11.72
C GLN A 49 -11.77 -5.22 12.49
N LEU A 50 -10.64 -5.89 12.70
CA LEU A 50 -10.58 -7.12 13.48
C LEU A 50 -10.91 -6.89 14.96
N SER A 51 -10.44 -5.80 15.56
CA SER A 51 -10.81 -5.44 16.94
C SER A 51 -12.32 -5.26 17.08
N VAL A 52 -12.94 -4.48 16.20
CA VAL A 52 -14.40 -4.27 16.21
C VAL A 52 -15.17 -5.60 16.13
N LEU A 53 -14.74 -6.51 15.26
CA LEU A 53 -15.36 -7.84 15.14
C LEU A 53 -15.20 -8.71 16.40
N ARG A 54 -14.07 -8.59 17.10
CA ARG A 54 -13.80 -9.34 18.33
C ARG A 54 -14.56 -8.78 19.53
N GLU A 55 -14.75 -7.47 19.55
CA GLU A 55 -15.47 -6.76 20.62
C GLU A 55 -17.00 -6.92 20.49
N ASN A 56 -17.52 -7.14 19.28
CA ASN A 56 -18.96 -7.17 19.00
C ASN A 56 -19.43 -8.48 18.31
N PRO A 57 -19.20 -9.66 18.89
CA PRO A 57 -19.54 -10.93 18.25
C PRO A 57 -21.06 -11.14 18.07
N GLU A 58 -21.88 -10.67 19.01
CA GLU A 58 -23.34 -10.85 18.98
C GLU A 58 -23.98 -10.07 17.82
N LEU A 59 -23.65 -8.79 17.68
CA LEU A 59 -24.12 -7.96 16.55
C LEU A 59 -23.68 -8.53 15.21
N VAL A 60 -22.46 -9.05 15.14
CA VAL A 60 -21.96 -9.71 13.92
C VAL A 60 -22.79 -10.96 13.60
N ASN A 61 -23.15 -11.77 14.59
CA ASN A 61 -23.96 -12.97 14.39
C ASN A 61 -25.40 -12.62 14.01
N GLU A 62 -25.98 -11.58 14.59
CA GLU A 62 -27.31 -11.09 14.23
C GLU A 62 -27.37 -10.67 12.76
N ILE A 63 -26.46 -9.80 12.33
CA ILE A 63 -26.37 -9.33 10.94
C ILE A 63 -26.12 -10.51 10.00
N LYS A 64 -25.24 -11.45 10.37
CA LYS A 64 -24.99 -12.65 9.55
C LYS A 64 -26.22 -13.52 9.42
N GLN A 65 -27.05 -13.65 10.44
CA GLN A 65 -28.30 -14.41 10.36
C GLN A 65 -29.30 -13.75 9.40
N MET A 66 -29.40 -12.42 9.42
CA MET A 66 -30.26 -11.67 8.50
C MET A 66 -29.76 -11.70 7.05
N ASN A 67 -28.45 -11.69 6.84
CA ASN A 67 -27.83 -11.47 5.52
C ASN A 67 -27.25 -12.73 4.86
N GLY A 68 -27.70 -13.92 5.26
CA GLY A 68 -27.26 -15.18 4.65
C GLY A 68 -25.79 -15.51 4.91
N SER A 69 -25.39 -15.46 6.19
CA SER A 69 -24.08 -15.83 6.76
C SER A 69 -22.90 -14.89 6.53
N LYS A 70 -23.09 -13.78 5.80
CA LYS A 70 -22.02 -12.81 5.48
C LYS A 70 -22.35 -11.41 5.98
N LEU A 71 -21.31 -10.68 6.37
CA LEU A 71 -21.44 -9.24 6.62
C LEU A 71 -21.56 -8.51 5.28
N PRO A 72 -22.45 -7.52 5.16
CA PRO A 72 -22.51 -6.66 3.99
C PRO A 72 -21.17 -6.01 3.69
N LEU A 73 -20.94 -5.72 2.41
CA LEU A 73 -19.76 -4.99 1.99
C LEU A 73 -19.79 -3.58 2.60
N GLY A 74 -18.66 -3.15 3.13
CA GLY A 74 -18.52 -1.80 3.68
C GLY A 74 -18.99 -1.61 5.12
N THR A 75 -19.66 -2.58 5.75
CA THR A 75 -20.15 -2.50 7.15
C THR A 75 -19.06 -2.05 8.13
N LEU A 76 -17.86 -2.62 8.07
CA LEU A 76 -16.77 -2.28 8.99
C LEU A 76 -16.00 -1.00 8.62
N SER A 77 -16.41 -0.27 7.57
CA SER A 77 -15.72 0.96 7.15
C SER A 77 -15.89 2.08 8.17
N GLN A 78 -17.05 2.12 8.83
CA GLN A 78 -17.38 3.06 9.93
C GLN A 78 -17.00 2.50 11.31
N GLY A 79 -16.47 1.28 11.41
CA GLY A 79 -16.19 0.61 12.67
C GLY A 79 -17.44 0.01 13.30
N GLU A 80 -17.62 0.19 14.62
CA GLU A 80 -18.77 -0.33 15.37
C GLU A 80 -20.11 0.26 14.89
N GLU A 81 -20.13 1.55 14.55
CA GLU A 81 -21.33 2.24 14.06
C GLU A 81 -21.97 1.54 12.85
N GLY A 82 -21.13 0.99 11.96
CA GLY A 82 -21.64 0.25 10.81
C GLY A 82 -22.31 -1.08 11.19
N LEU A 83 -21.90 -1.71 12.30
CA LEU A 83 -22.60 -2.88 12.83
C LEU A 83 -23.96 -2.47 13.42
N ARG A 84 -24.01 -1.37 14.18
CA ARG A 84 -25.26 -0.85 14.77
C ARG A 84 -26.30 -0.44 13.73
N GLN A 85 -25.87 0.10 12.60
CA GLN A 85 -26.76 0.43 11.49
C GLN A 85 -27.23 -0.80 10.73
N GLY A 86 -26.42 -1.85 10.66
CA GLY A 86 -26.77 -3.09 9.96
C GLY A 86 -27.65 -4.04 10.78
N SER A 87 -27.73 -3.86 12.09
CA SER A 87 -28.61 -4.62 12.98
C SER A 87 -30.03 -4.06 13.04
N HIS A 88 -30.30 -2.90 12.45
CA HIS A 88 -31.60 -2.22 12.51
C HIS A 88 -32.38 -2.35 11.18
#